data_AF-A0A0M3RLG1-F1
#
_entry.id   AF-A0A0M3RLG1-F1
#
_cell.length_a   1.000
_cell.length_b   1.000
_cell.length_c   1.000
_cell.angle_alpha   90.00
_cell.angle_beta   90.00
_cell.angle_gamma   90.00
#
_symmetry.space_group_name_H-M   'P 1'
#
loop_
_entity.id
_entity.type
_entity.pdbx_description
1 polymer ?
#
loop_
_entity_poly.entity_id
_entity_poly.type
_entity_poly.pdbx_seq_one_letter_code
_entity_poly.pdbx_strand_id
1 'polypeptide(L)'
;MDMQLTVKIIHMISITVLIGVVIARAFTLFIGVQGNQPNPVARKFFVALQHLVMTCIVLTGVVSLVIKNFEVQSWFYAKVVLFLVLFSSLIKAYKKDDQILLIQRRAGLAIAIVALIAILALVMMKPNFG
;
A
#
# COMPACT_ATOMS: atom_id res chain seq x y z
N MET A 1 16.11 6.62 -22.31
CA MET A 1 15.99 5.54 -21.31
C MET A 1 14.94 4.57 -21.81
N ASP A 2 15.18 3.26 -21.66
CA ASP A 2 14.18 2.25 -22.01
C ASP A 2 12.85 2.48 -21.26
N MET A 3 11.71 2.28 -21.93
CA MET A 3 10.39 2.58 -21.37
C MET A 3 10.10 1.67 -20.17
N GLN A 4 10.45 0.38 -20.27
CA GLN A 4 10.26 -0.59 -19.19
C GLN A 4 11.13 -0.22 -17.97
N LEU A 5 12.37 0.21 -18.20
CA LEU A 5 13.25 0.70 -17.14
C LEU A 5 12.67 1.94 -16.43
N THR A 6 12.15 2.90 -17.19
CA THR A 6 11.54 4.13 -16.65
C THR A 6 10.35 3.82 -15.75
N VAL A 7 9.42 2.98 -16.23
CA VAL A 7 8.24 2.56 -15.49
C VAL A 7 8.64 1.81 -14.21
N LYS A 8 9.64 0.93 -14.28
CA LYS A 8 10.17 0.20 -13.12
C LYS A 8 10.73 1.16 -12.06
N ILE A 9 11.48 2.19 -12.45
CA ILE A 9 12.03 3.17 -11.50
C ILE A 9 10.89 3.90 -10.77
N ILE A 10 9.90 4.41 -11.50
CA ILE A 10 8.75 5.12 -10.91
C ILE A 10 7.97 4.20 -9.97
N HIS A 11 7.76 2.94 -10.35
CA HIS A 11 7.07 1.96 -9.51
C HIS A 11 7.83 1.71 -8.20
N MET A 12 9.15 1.52 -8.26
CA MET A 12 9.98 1.28 -7.08
C MET A 12 10.01 2.50 -6.14
N ILE A 13 10.15 3.71 -6.68
CA ILE A 13 10.06 4.95 -5.90
C ILE A 13 8.69 5.04 -5.21
N SER A 14 7.61 4.76 -5.95
CA SER A 14 6.25 4.78 -5.40
C SER A 14 6.09 3.78 -4.25
N ILE A 15 6.61 2.56 -4.37
CA ILE A 15 6.60 1.58 -3.26
C ILE A 15 7.37 2.10 -2.04
N THR A 16 8.56 2.67 -2.24
CA THR A 16 9.36 3.25 -1.14
C THR A 16 8.61 4.36 -0.42
N VAL A 17 7.97 5.27 -1.17
CA VAL A 17 7.15 6.33 -0.58
C VAL A 17 5.93 5.73 0.15
N LEU A 18 5.29 4.69 -0.39
CA LEU A 18 4.16 4.02 0.26
C LEU A 18 4.55 3.46 1.62
N ILE A 19 5.71 2.81 1.73
CA ILE A 19 6.24 2.29 3.00
C ILE A 19 6.39 3.43 4.01
N GLY A 20 7.01 4.54 3.60
CA GLY A 20 7.16 5.73 4.46
C GLY A 20 5.80 6.30 4.90
N VAL A 21 4.82 6.36 4.00
CA VAL A 21 3.45 6.81 4.32
C VAL A 21 2.78 5.87 5.31
N VAL A 22 2.88 4.55 5.14
CA VAL A 22 2.27 3.58 6.06
C VAL A 22 2.86 3.72 7.46
N ILE A 23 4.19 3.89 7.58
CA ILE A 23 4.87 4.11 8.86
C ILE A 23 4.44 5.44 9.48
N ALA A 24 4.49 6.54 8.72
CA ALA A 24 4.09 7.86 9.22
C ALA A 24 2.63 7.86 9.69
N ARG A 25 1.73 7.23 8.94
CA ARG A 25 0.33 7.11 9.32
C ARG A 25 0.13 6.18 10.51
N ALA A 26 0.93 5.12 10.65
CA ALA A 26 0.88 4.26 11.84
C ALA A 26 1.03 5.09 13.11
N PHE A 27 2.01 6.00 13.16
CA PHE A 27 2.18 6.91 14.32
C PHE A 27 0.91 7.71 14.64
N THR A 28 0.12 8.12 13.64
CA THR A 28 -1.13 8.86 13.88
C THR A 28 -2.22 8.05 14.61
N LEU A 29 -2.13 6.71 14.61
CA LEU A 29 -3.02 5.80 15.35
C LEU A 29 -2.52 5.47 16.78
N PHE A 30 -1.30 5.89 17.13
CA PHE A 30 -0.70 5.64 18.44
C PHE A 30 -0.36 6.93 19.21
N ILE A 31 -0.08 8.04 18.51
CA ILE A 31 0.37 9.32 19.10
C ILE A 31 -0.60 10.44 18.73
N GLY A 32 -1.09 11.18 19.72
CA GLY A 32 -1.97 12.34 19.51
C GLY A 32 -3.38 11.99 19.02
N VAL A 33 -3.86 10.79 19.35
CA VAL A 33 -5.21 10.32 19.06
C VAL A 33 -6.23 11.15 19.84
N GLN A 34 -7.37 11.50 19.21
CA GLN A 34 -8.47 12.21 19.84
C GLN A 34 -9.73 11.34 19.78
N GLY A 35 -10.14 10.79 20.93
CA GLY A 35 -11.20 9.78 20.99
C GLY A 35 -10.85 8.54 20.15
N ASN A 36 -11.71 8.23 19.18
CA ASN A 36 -11.49 7.13 18.24
C ASN A 36 -10.80 7.54 16.93
N GLN A 37 -10.46 8.83 16.76
CA GLN A 37 -9.87 9.33 15.51
C GLN A 37 -8.35 9.36 15.56
N PRO A 38 -7.66 8.97 14.46
CA PRO A 38 -6.23 9.20 14.32
C PRO A 38 -5.90 10.69 14.41
N ASN A 39 -4.66 10.99 14.79
CA ASN A 39 -4.16 12.35 14.94
C ASN A 39 -4.56 13.23 13.73
N PRO A 40 -5.26 14.35 13.98
CA PRO A 40 -5.77 15.20 12.90
C PRO A 40 -4.66 15.98 12.19
N VAL A 41 -3.51 16.17 12.85
CA VAL A 41 -2.38 16.93 12.33
C VAL A 41 -1.83 16.24 11.07
N ALA A 42 -1.76 16.99 9.98
CA ALA A 42 -1.34 16.51 8.64
C ALA A 42 -2.19 15.37 8.03
N ARG A 43 -3.37 15.03 8.60
CA ARG A 43 -4.22 13.94 8.08
C ARG A 43 -4.53 14.06 6.60
N LYS A 44 -4.94 15.25 6.14
CA LYS A 44 -5.29 15.51 4.73
C LYS A 44 -4.10 15.24 3.79
N PHE A 45 -2.92 15.72 4.19
CA PHE A 45 -1.70 15.53 3.42
C PHE A 45 -1.35 14.04 3.28
N PHE A 46 -1.33 13.29 4.38
CA PHE A 46 -1.01 11.86 4.34
C PHE A 46 -2.05 11.04 3.57
N VAL A 47 -3.33 11.40 3.64
CA VAL A 47 -4.39 10.75 2.85
C VAL A 47 -4.16 10.99 1.35
N ALA A 48 -3.93 12.25 0.95
CA ALA A 48 -3.67 12.61 -0.44
C ALA A 48 -2.41 11.91 -0.97
N LEU A 49 -1.31 11.95 -0.21
CA LEU A 49 -0.06 11.29 -0.59
C LEU A 49 -0.23 9.78 -0.70
N GLN A 50 -0.98 9.14 0.22
CA GLN A 50 -1.27 7.71 0.12
C GLN A 50 -2.02 7.37 -1.16
N HIS A 51 -3.08 8.13 -1.51
CA HIS A 51 -3.86 7.89 -2.71
C HIS A 51 -3.06 8.13 -3.98
N LEU A 52 -2.26 9.21 -4.03
CA LEU A 52 -1.35 9.50 -5.13
C LEU A 52 -0.40 8.33 -5.38
N VAL A 53 0.29 7.87 -4.34
CA VAL A 53 1.30 6.81 -4.45
C VAL A 53 0.67 5.48 -4.84
N MET A 54 -0.49 5.14 -4.26
CA MET A 54 -1.23 3.93 -4.64
C MET A 54 -1.66 3.99 -6.12
N THR A 55 -2.09 5.16 -6.59
CA THR A 55 -2.46 5.38 -8.00
C THR A 55 -1.25 5.19 -8.89
N CYS A 56 -0.09 5.76 -8.54
CA CYS A 56 1.16 5.56 -9.27
C CYS A 56 1.55 4.08 -9.35
N ILE A 57 1.43 3.32 -8.25
CA ILE A 57 1.73 1.88 -8.22
C ILE A 57 0.81 1.10 -9.17
N VAL A 58 -0.50 1.38 -9.14
CA VAL A 58 -1.47 0.72 -10.02
C VAL A 58 -1.18 1.06 -11.49
N LEU A 59 -1.02 2.34 -11.82
CA LEU A 59 -0.77 2.79 -13.20
C LEU A 59 0.52 2.19 -13.76
N THR A 60 1.63 2.30 -13.02
CA THR A 60 2.92 1.73 -13.46
C THR A 60 2.89 0.20 -13.52
N GLY A 61 2.11 -0.45 -12.64
CA GLY A 61 1.84 -1.88 -12.71
C GLY A 61 1.10 -2.28 -14.00
N VAL A 62 0.01 -1.59 -14.33
CA VAL A 62 -0.77 -1.82 -15.56
C VAL A 62 0.08 -1.56 -16.81
N VAL A 63 0.82 -0.45 -16.86
CA VAL A 63 1.73 -0.16 -17.98
C VAL A 63 2.78 -1.26 -18.14
N SER A 64 3.35 -1.76 -17.03
CA SER A 64 4.30 -2.88 -17.08
C SER A 64 3.67 -4.17 -17.61
N LEU A 65 2.38 -4.41 -17.37
CA LEU A 65 1.67 -5.56 -17.94
C LEU A 65 1.52 -5.42 -19.45
N VAL A 66 1.12 -4.24 -19.93
CA VAL A 66 0.95 -3.96 -21.35
C VAL A 66 2.28 -4.13 -22.09
N ILE A 67 3.38 -3.60 -21.56
CA ILE A 67 4.73 -3.76 -22.16
C ILE A 67 5.14 -5.24 -22.23
N LYS A 68 4.68 -6.07 -21.29
CA LYS A 68 4.97 -7.51 -21.21
C LYS A 68 3.92 -8.40 -21.89
N ASN A 69 3.01 -7.83 -22.69
CA ASN A 69 1.93 -8.58 -23.34
C ASN A 69 1.09 -9.42 -22.35
N PHE A 70 0.96 -8.95 -21.10
CA PHE A 70 0.28 -9.66 -20.01
C PHE A 70 0.88 -11.02 -19.64
N GLU A 71 2.11 -11.32 -20.06
CA GLU A 71 2.85 -12.49 -19.63
C GLU A 71 3.35 -12.31 -18.19
N VAL A 72 2.68 -12.97 -17.25
CA VAL A 72 2.97 -12.86 -15.82
C VAL A 72 3.14 -14.22 -15.16
N GLN A 73 4.02 -14.27 -14.17
CA GLN A 73 4.23 -15.45 -13.32
C GLN A 73 3.20 -15.51 -12.18
N SER A 74 2.92 -16.70 -11.65
CA SER A 74 1.86 -16.92 -10.66
C SER A 74 1.94 -16.04 -9.40
N TRP A 75 3.16 -15.75 -8.92
CA TRP A 75 3.36 -14.86 -7.76
C TRP A 75 2.92 -13.40 -8.02
N PHE A 76 2.73 -13.00 -9.28
CA PHE A 76 2.14 -11.71 -9.61
C PHE A 76 0.69 -11.61 -9.13
N TYR A 77 -0.13 -12.65 -9.36
CA TYR A 77 -1.52 -12.67 -8.93
C TYR A 77 -1.64 -12.58 -7.40
N ALA A 78 -0.77 -13.31 -6.68
CA ALA A 78 -0.70 -13.22 -5.23
C ALA A 78 -0.39 -11.79 -4.75
N LYS A 79 0.54 -11.07 -5.41
CA LYS A 79 0.79 -9.66 -5.10
C LYS A 79 -0.43 -8.78 -5.33
N VAL A 80 -1.19 -9.00 -6.41
CA VAL A 80 -2.40 -8.21 -6.69
C VAL A 80 -3.43 -8.41 -5.57
N VAL A 81 -3.69 -9.66 -5.16
CA VAL A 81 -4.61 -9.95 -4.06
C VAL A 81 -4.15 -9.31 -2.76
N LEU A 82 -2.88 -9.46 -2.39
CA LEU A 82 -2.33 -8.83 -1.20
C LEU A 82 -2.37 -7.30 -1.28
N PHE A 83 -2.19 -6.72 -2.46
CA PHE A 83 -2.30 -5.28 -2.67
C PHE A 83 -3.74 -4.79 -2.44
N LEU A 84 -4.75 -5.56 -2.86
CA LEU A 84 -6.16 -5.27 -2.56
C LEU A 84 -6.44 -5.37 -1.05
N VAL A 85 -5.86 -6.36 -0.36
CA VAL A 85 -5.94 -6.47 1.11
C VAL A 85 -5.31 -5.26 1.79
N LEU A 86 -4.11 -4.86 1.38
CA LEU A 86 -3.41 -3.67 1.85
C LEU A 86 -4.25 -2.41 1.64
N PHE A 87 -4.81 -2.23 0.44
CA PHE A 87 -5.63 -1.08 0.08
C PHE A 87 -6.90 -0.99 0.94
N SER A 88 -7.64 -2.10 1.02
CA SER A 88 -8.88 -2.20 1.78
C SER A 88 -8.67 -1.97 3.27
N SER A 89 -7.64 -2.58 3.84
CA SER A 89 -7.30 -2.45 5.27
C SER A 89 -6.88 -1.03 5.64
N LEU A 90 -6.10 -0.35 4.80
CA LEU A 90 -5.74 1.06 5.01
C LEU A 90 -6.95 1.99 4.88
N ILE A 91 -7.87 1.76 3.94
CA ILE A 91 -9.12 2.54 3.86
C ILE A 91 -9.91 2.40 5.15
N LYS A 92 -10.08 1.17 5.66
CA LYS A 92 -10.84 0.91 6.88
C LYS A 92 -10.17 1.49 8.13
N ALA A 93 -8.85 1.32 8.27
CA ALA A 93 -8.09 1.83 9.42
C ALA A 93 -8.23 3.35 9.60
N TYR A 94 -8.33 4.08 8.49
CA TYR A 94 -8.36 5.55 8.49
C TYR A 94 -9.68 6.16 8.00
N LYS A 95 -10.74 5.36 7.88
CA LYS A 95 -12.08 5.87 7.54
C LYS A 95 -12.51 6.90 8.58
N LYS A 96 -12.99 8.06 8.14
CA LYS A 96 -13.51 9.10 9.04
C LYS A 96 -14.89 8.66 9.55
N ASP A 97 -14.91 8.07 10.74
CA ASP A 97 -16.09 7.45 11.34
C ASP A 97 -15.88 7.28 12.86
N ASP A 98 -16.59 8.04 13.68
CA ASP A 98 -16.36 8.09 15.13
C ASP A 98 -16.87 6.85 15.88
N GLN A 99 -17.70 6.03 15.22
CA GLN A 99 -18.23 4.78 15.76
C GLN A 99 -17.21 3.63 15.70
N ILE A 100 -16.15 3.74 14.87
CA ILE A 100 -15.12 2.71 14.77
C ILE A 100 -14.13 2.87 15.90
N LEU A 101 -14.05 1.86 16.78
CA LEU A 101 -13.14 1.87 17.92
C LEU A 101 -11.67 1.97 17.48
N LEU A 102 -10.86 2.70 18.24
CA LEU A 102 -9.42 2.84 17.98
C LEU A 102 -8.70 1.48 17.84
N ILE A 103 -9.10 0.47 18.63
CA ILE A 103 -8.52 -0.87 18.56
C ILE A 103 -8.80 -1.56 17.23
N GLN A 104 -10.01 -1.38 16.66
CA GLN A 104 -10.36 -1.92 15.34
C GLN A 104 -9.54 -1.24 14.23
N ARG A 105 -9.25 0.05 14.37
CA ARG A 105 -8.39 0.79 13.44
C ARG A 105 -6.96 0.25 13.45
N ARG A 106 -6.43 0.00 14.65
CA ARG A 106 -5.10 -0.62 14.84
C ARG A 106 -5.05 -2.04 14.28
N ALA A 107 -6.12 -2.82 14.42
CA ALA A 107 -6.24 -4.13 13.77
C ALA A 107 -6.21 -4.00 12.24
N GLY A 108 -6.93 -3.03 11.66
CA GLY A 108 -6.85 -2.71 10.24
C GLY A 108 -5.43 -2.36 9.79
N LEU A 109 -4.70 -1.55 10.57
CA LEU A 109 -3.29 -1.26 10.31
C LEU A 109 -2.41 -2.51 10.39
N ALA A 110 -2.63 -3.39 11.36
CA ALA A 110 -1.86 -4.63 11.49
C ALA A 110 -2.02 -5.52 10.25
N ILE A 111 -3.26 -5.67 9.75
CA ILE A 111 -3.53 -6.40 8.50
C ILE A 111 -2.81 -5.75 7.32
N ALA A 112 -2.82 -4.42 7.23
CA ALA A 112 -2.10 -3.68 6.20
C ALA A 112 -0.59 -3.98 6.25
N ILE A 113 0.01 -3.95 7.43
CA ILE A 113 1.45 -4.23 7.62
C ILE A 113 1.79 -5.66 7.21
N VAL A 114 1.00 -6.65 7.62
CA VAL A 114 1.21 -8.06 7.24
C VAL A 114 1.12 -8.23 5.72
N ALA A 115 0.11 -7.62 5.09
CA ALA A 115 -0.03 -7.67 3.63
C ALA A 115 1.15 -7.00 2.91
N LEU A 116 1.63 -5.85 3.42
CA LEU A 116 2.80 -5.16 2.86
C LEU A 116 4.07 -6.01 2.96
N ILE A 117 4.34 -6.61 4.12
CA ILE A 117 5.48 -7.51 4.33
C ILE A 117 5.40 -8.70 3.37
N ALA A 118 4.23 -9.32 3.23
CA ALA A 118 4.03 -10.44 2.31
C ALA A 118 4.27 -10.04 0.84
N ILE A 119 3.82 -8.85 0.41
CA ILE A 119 4.11 -8.32 -0.93
C ILE A 119 5.62 -8.17 -1.15
N LEU A 120 6.33 -7.59 -0.19
CA LEU A 120 7.78 -7.41 -0.27
C LEU A 120 8.51 -8.76 -0.33
N ALA A 121 8.09 -9.73 0.48
CA ALA A 121 8.63 -11.09 0.46
C ALA A 121 8.42 -11.75 -0.91
N LEU A 122 7.23 -11.63 -1.52
CA LEU A 122 6.97 -12.15 -2.87
C LEU A 122 7.86 -11.50 -3.93
N VAL A 123 8.14 -10.19 -3.81
CA VAL A 123 9.04 -9.48 -4.74
C VAL A 123 10.49 -9.93 -4.61
N MET A 124 10.94 -10.29 -3.39
CA MET A 124 12.29 -10.78 -3.14
C MET A 124 12.45 -12.25 -3.55
N MET A 125 11.52 -13.11 -3.14
CA MET A 125 11.61 -14.56 -3.33
C MET A 125 11.21 -15.01 -4.74
N LYS A 126 10.21 -14.34 -5.36
CA LYS A 126 9.66 -14.67 -6.69
C LYS A 126 9.45 -16.19 -6.88
N PRO A 127 8.64 -16.84 -6.03
CA PRO A 127 8.50 -18.28 -6.07
C PRO A 127 8.00 -18.73 -7.45
N ASN A 128 8.66 -19.74 -8.00
CA ASN A 128 8.29 -20.40 -9.24
C ASN A 128 8.07 -21.87 -8.92
N PHE A 129 6.84 -22.34 -9.09
CA PHE A 129 6.44 -23.71 -8.73
C PHE A 129 6.40 -24.67 -9.93
N GLY A 130 6.87 -24.23 -11.11
CA GLY A 130 6.83 -25.02 -12.35
C GLY A 130 5.57 -24.77 -13.14
#